data_AF-A0A7J9I865-F1
#
_entry.id   AF-A0A7J9I865-F1
#
_cell.length_a   1.000
_cell.length_b   1.000
_cell.length_c   1.000
_cell.angle_alpha   90.00
_cell.angle_beta   90.00
_cell.angle_gamma   90.00
#
_symmetry.space_group_name_H-M   'P 1'
#
loop_
_entity.id
_entity.type
_entity.pdbx_description
1 polymer ?
#
loop_
_entity_poly.entity_id
_entity_poly.type
_entity_poly.pdbx_seq_one_letter_code
_entity_poly.pdbx_strand_id
1 'polypeptide(L)'
;MKRFTVGAMTTPKYYGWWSKRVNDNILGPREECVRSIEEHLQVISLELEIIKQDFEKRSSELGKKIEQVEEEKMRLGLDVDIYKLEAEKLRKGNNKAEEDLDSLKTDSKKLRLSIITASLGKTSKYWRQEIKEENTKADQWEKKFQDA
;
A
#
# COMPACT_ATOMS: atom_id res chain seq x y z
N MET A 1 -14.51 -23.98 -106.78
CA MET A 1 -14.77 -23.39 -105.44
C MET A 1 -16.11 -22.68 -105.46
N LYS A 2 -17.10 -23.21 -104.75
CA LYS A 2 -18.45 -22.64 -104.62
C LYS A 2 -18.44 -21.58 -103.50
N ARG A 3 -18.91 -20.37 -103.80
CA ARG A 3 -19.07 -19.28 -102.82
C ARG A 3 -20.35 -19.55 -102.03
N PHE A 4 -20.23 -19.75 -100.72
CA PHE A 4 -21.36 -19.79 -99.80
C PHE A 4 -21.70 -18.35 -99.40
N THR A 5 -22.87 -17.87 -99.81
CA THR A 5 -23.45 -16.61 -99.34
C THR A 5 -24.18 -16.89 -98.03
N VAL A 6 -23.55 -16.58 -96.90
CA VAL A 6 -24.20 -16.64 -95.58
C VAL A 6 -25.08 -15.41 -95.44
N GLY A 7 -26.39 -15.61 -95.53
CA GLY A 7 -27.39 -14.56 -95.29
C GLY A 7 -27.33 -14.05 -93.86
N ALA A 8 -27.32 -12.72 -93.70
CA ALA A 8 -27.42 -12.05 -92.42
C ALA A 8 -28.80 -12.32 -91.78
N MET A 9 -28.86 -13.27 -90.85
CA MET A 9 -29.99 -13.40 -89.92
C MET A 9 -29.79 -12.43 -88.75
N THR A 10 -30.05 -11.15 -88.98
CA THR A 10 -30.20 -10.16 -87.91
C THR A 10 -31.69 -9.99 -87.61
N THR A 11 -32.21 -10.78 -86.68
CA THR A 11 -33.59 -10.67 -86.15
C THR A 11 -33.81 -9.28 -85.55
N PRO A 12 -34.55 -8.36 -86.20
CA PRO A 12 -34.72 -6.98 -85.72
C PRO A 12 -35.50 -6.91 -84.40
N LYS A 13 -36.31 -7.94 -84.13
CA LYS A 13 -37.05 -8.10 -82.87
C LYS A 13 -36.16 -8.21 -81.64
N TYR A 14 -34.96 -8.80 -81.75
CA TYR A 14 -34.08 -8.97 -80.58
C TYR A 14 -33.51 -7.63 -80.11
N TYR A 15 -33.04 -6.79 -81.02
CA TYR A 15 -32.56 -5.45 -80.70
C TYR A 15 -33.67 -4.53 -80.17
N GLY A 16 -34.88 -4.59 -80.76
CA GLY A 16 -36.03 -3.85 -80.24
C GLY A 16 -36.48 -4.31 -78.84
N TRP A 17 -36.32 -5.60 -78.51
CA TRP A 17 -36.58 -6.14 -77.18
C TRP A 17 -35.49 -5.73 -76.18
N TRP A 18 -34.22 -5.68 -76.60
CA TRP A 18 -33.09 -5.27 -75.76
C TRP A 18 -33.12 -3.77 -75.42
N SER A 19 -33.41 -2.90 -76.40
CA SER A 19 -33.53 -1.45 -76.18
C SER A 19 -34.72 -1.04 -75.31
N LYS A 20 -35.72 -1.92 -75.11
CA LYS A 20 -36.87 -1.67 -74.23
C LYS A 20 -36.64 -2.12 -72.78
N ARG A 21 -35.52 -2.77 -72.45
CA ARG A 21 -35.21 -3.12 -71.06
C ARG A 21 -34.69 -1.88 -70.33
N VAL A 22 -35.55 -1.28 -69.51
CA VAL A 22 -35.10 -0.46 -68.39
C VAL A 22 -34.33 -1.39 -67.45
N ASN A 23 -33.05 -1.09 -67.21
CA ASN A 23 -32.23 -1.92 -66.34
C ASN A 23 -32.56 -1.59 -64.88
N ASP A 24 -33.51 -2.32 -64.30
CA ASP A 24 -33.90 -2.16 -62.89
C ASP A 24 -32.77 -2.53 -61.91
N ASN A 25 -31.63 -3.05 -62.40
CA ASN A 25 -30.43 -3.29 -61.58
C ASN A 25 -29.55 -2.04 -61.40
N ILE A 26 -29.82 -0.96 -62.13
CA ILE A 26 -29.29 0.34 -61.72
C ILE A 26 -30.21 0.80 -60.62
N LEU A 27 -29.79 0.59 -59.37
CA LEU A 27 -30.35 1.32 -58.24
C LEU A 27 -30.23 2.81 -58.62
N GLY A 28 -31.34 3.43 -59.03
CA GLY A 28 -31.41 4.88 -59.13
C GLY A 28 -30.88 5.44 -57.80
N PRO A 29 -30.13 6.56 -57.82
CA PRO A 29 -29.52 7.10 -56.61
C PRO A 29 -30.61 7.15 -55.53
N ARG A 30 -30.46 6.31 -54.49
CA ARG A 30 -31.44 6.21 -53.41
C ARG A 30 -31.67 7.63 -52.92
N GLU A 31 -32.92 8.06 -52.85
CA GLU A 31 -33.30 9.38 -52.33
C GLU A 31 -32.98 9.51 -50.82
N GLU A 32 -32.55 8.42 -50.18
CA GLU A 32 -31.93 8.41 -48.85
C GLU A 32 -30.44 8.87 -48.85
N CYS A 33 -29.80 8.88 -50.02
CA CYS A 33 -28.46 9.46 -50.29
C CYS A 33 -28.55 10.91 -50.78
N VAL A 34 -29.55 11.68 -50.34
CA VAL A 34 -29.63 13.13 -50.60
C VAL A 34 -28.60 13.92 -49.80
N ARG A 35 -27.99 13.33 -48.76
CA ARG A 35 -26.79 13.91 -48.15
C ARG A 35 -25.59 13.66 -49.06
N SER A 36 -24.91 14.73 -49.46
CA SER A 36 -23.69 14.62 -50.26
C SER A 36 -22.62 13.87 -49.45
N ILE A 37 -21.72 13.15 -50.12
CA ILE A 37 -20.56 12.50 -49.47
C ILE A 37 -19.77 13.52 -48.64
N GLU A 38 -19.75 14.77 -49.10
CA GLU A 38 -19.12 15.91 -48.42
C GLU A 38 -19.79 16.23 -47.07
N GLU A 39 -21.13 16.22 -46.99
CA GLU A 39 -21.84 16.41 -45.71
C GLU A 39 -21.56 15.26 -44.73
N HIS A 40 -21.46 14.02 -45.21
CA HIS A 40 -21.08 12.89 -44.36
C HIS A 40 -19.65 13.04 -43.82
N LEU A 41 -18.71 13.44 -44.67
CA LEU A 41 -17.33 13.69 -44.25
C LEU A 41 -17.25 14.86 -43.26
N GLN A 42 -18.05 15.91 -43.44
CA GLN A 42 -18.10 17.06 -42.54
C GLN A 42 -18.68 16.70 -41.17
N VAL A 43 -19.77 15.90 -41.12
CA VAL A 43 -20.34 15.40 -39.86
C VAL A 43 -19.35 14.48 -39.15
N ILE A 44 -18.73 13.53 -39.85
CA ILE A 44 -17.71 12.65 -39.27
C ILE A 44 -16.51 13.46 -38.73
N SER A 45 -16.09 14.50 -39.45
CA SER A 45 -15.00 15.38 -39.01
C SER A 45 -15.35 16.13 -37.74
N LEU A 46 -16.61 16.60 -37.61
CA LEU A 46 -17.09 17.28 -36.41
C LEU A 46 -17.18 16.32 -35.21
N GLU A 47 -17.70 15.11 -35.40
CA GLU A 47 -17.79 14.09 -34.36
C GLU A 47 -16.40 13.69 -33.83
N LEU A 48 -15.41 13.54 -34.73
CA LEU A 48 -14.03 13.26 -34.34
C LEU A 48 -13.38 14.41 -33.57
N GLU A 49 -13.65 15.65 -33.96
CA GLU A 49 -13.15 16.83 -33.24
C GLU A 49 -13.73 16.90 -31.81
N ILE A 50 -15.02 16.59 -31.64
CA ILE A 50 -15.65 16.51 -30.31
C ILE A 50 -14.99 15.42 -29.46
N ILE A 51 -14.80 14.22 -30.03
CA ILE A 51 -14.16 13.10 -29.32
C ILE A 51 -12.74 13.46 -28.91
N LYS A 52 -11.99 14.14 -29.78
CA LYS A 52 -10.63 14.58 -29.50
C LYS A 52 -10.58 15.56 -28.33
N GLN A 53 -11.46 16.58 -28.33
CA GLN A 53 -11.53 17.55 -27.23
C GLN A 53 -11.92 16.89 -25.90
N ASP A 54 -12.89 15.97 -25.91
CA ASP A 54 -13.27 15.21 -24.73
C ASP A 54 -12.12 14.34 -24.21
N PHE A 55 -11.35 13.72 -25.11
CA PHE A 55 -10.18 12.94 -24.76
C PHE A 55 -9.10 13.81 -24.12
N GLU A 56 -8.77 14.95 -24.72
CA GLU A 56 -7.79 15.91 -24.17
C GLU A 56 -8.22 16.40 -22.78
N LYS A 57 -9.50 16.73 -22.59
CA LYS A 57 -10.05 17.12 -21.29
C LYS A 57 -9.89 16.03 -20.25
N ARG A 58 -10.30 14.79 -20.56
CA ARG A 58 -10.16 13.63 -19.65
C ARG A 58 -8.70 13.33 -19.34
N SER A 59 -7.82 13.43 -20.33
CA SER A 59 -6.39 13.22 -20.16
C SER A 59 -5.79 14.27 -19.21
N SER A 60 -6.19 15.53 -19.33
CA SER A 60 -5.74 16.60 -18.43
C SER A 60 -6.24 16.38 -16.99
N GLU A 61 -7.51 16.00 -16.82
CA GLU A 61 -8.07 15.67 -15.51
C GLU A 61 -7.36 14.48 -14.85
N LEU A 62 -7.04 13.44 -15.64
CA LEU A 62 -6.26 12.30 -15.15
C LEU A 62 -4.84 12.70 -14.76
N GLY A 63 -4.18 13.55 -15.55
CA GLY A 63 -2.85 14.09 -15.23
C GLY A 63 -2.81 14.77 -13.87
N LYS A 64 -3.79 15.65 -13.59
CA LYS A 64 -3.91 16.32 -12.28
C LYS A 64 -4.12 15.34 -11.12
N LYS A 65 -4.92 14.29 -11.33
CA LYS A 65 -5.14 13.25 -10.31
C LYS A 65 -3.88 12.43 -10.05
N ILE A 66 -3.10 12.14 -11.09
CA ILE A 66 -1.82 11.44 -10.95
C ILE A 66 -0.84 12.29 -10.14
N GLU A 67 -0.70 13.57 -10.48
CA GLU A 67 0.16 14.52 -9.75
C GLU A 67 -0.22 14.61 -8.26
N GLN A 68 -1.51 14.73 -7.95
CA GLN A 68 -2.00 14.73 -6.57
C GLN A 68 -1.62 13.44 -5.83
N VAL A 69 -1.82 12.28 -6.45
CA VAL A 69 -1.48 10.98 -5.84
C VAL A 69 0.03 10.83 -5.64
N GLU A 70 0.85 11.33 -6.57
CA GLU A 70 2.30 11.34 -6.42
C GLU A 70 2.76 12.23 -5.26
N GLU A 71 2.15 13.39 -5.08
CA GLU A 71 2.41 14.27 -3.93
C GLU A 71 2.01 13.62 -2.60
N GLU A 72 0.81 13.03 -2.53
CA GLU A 72 0.35 12.31 -1.34
C GLU A 72 1.27 11.12 -1.01
N LYS A 73 1.72 10.38 -2.03
CA LYS A 73 2.69 9.28 -1.86
C LYS A 73 4.02 9.78 -1.30
N MET A 74 4.53 10.92 -1.77
CA MET A 74 5.76 11.51 -1.24
C MET A 74 5.60 11.92 0.22
N ARG A 75 4.48 12.57 0.58
CA ARG A 75 4.18 12.96 1.97
C ARG A 75 4.12 11.75 2.90
N LEU A 76 3.36 10.72 2.51
CA LEU A 76 3.24 9.50 3.29
C LEU A 76 4.58 8.75 3.42
N GLY A 77 5.43 8.79 2.38
CA GLY A 77 6.78 8.25 2.46
C GLY A 77 7.61 8.90 3.58
N LEU A 78 7.55 10.23 3.68
CA LEU A 78 8.23 10.98 4.75
C LEU A 78 7.68 10.62 6.14
N ASP A 79 6.36 10.54 6.29
CA ASP A 79 5.73 10.17 7.56
C ASP A 79 6.18 8.77 8.02
N VAL A 80 6.24 7.81 7.11
CA VAL A 80 6.72 6.44 7.38
C VAL A 80 8.17 6.45 7.89
N ASP A 81 9.05 7.23 7.26
CA ASP A 81 10.45 7.34 7.69
C ASP A 81 10.59 8.00 9.06
N ILE A 82 9.78 9.04 9.35
CA ILE A 82 9.71 9.68 10.68
C ILE A 82 9.29 8.66 11.74
N TYR A 83 8.20 7.94 11.52
CA TYR A 83 7.72 6.93 12.47
C TYR A 83 8.74 5.81 12.69
N LYS A 84 9.43 5.38 11.63
CA LYS A 84 10.49 4.39 11.73
C LYS A 84 11.64 4.87 12.61
N LEU A 85 12.06 6.12 12.45
CA LEU A 85 13.11 6.73 13.26
C LEU A 85 12.70 6.87 14.73
N GLU A 86 11.46 7.29 14.99
CA GLU A 86 10.92 7.41 16.34
C GLU A 86 10.84 6.05 17.05
N ALA A 87 10.34 5.02 16.36
CA ALA A 87 10.29 3.66 16.87
C ALA A 87 11.68 3.10 17.20
N GLU A 88 12.68 3.39 16.35
CA GLU A 88 14.06 2.96 16.62
C GLU A 88 14.65 3.64 17.86
N LYS A 89 14.39 4.94 18.04
CA LYS A 89 14.82 5.70 19.23
C LYS A 89 14.20 5.12 20.50
N LEU A 90 12.90 4.83 20.49
CA LEU A 90 12.19 4.21 21.61
C LEU A 90 12.76 2.83 21.93
N ARG A 91 13.04 2.01 20.91
CA ARG A 91 13.66 0.69 21.11
C ARG A 91 15.03 0.78 21.78
N LYS A 92 15.89 1.71 21.34
CA LYS A 92 17.21 1.94 21.97
C LYS A 92 17.07 2.36 23.43
N GLY A 93 16.11 3.25 23.73
CA GLY A 93 15.80 3.66 25.10
C GLY A 93 15.36 2.49 25.99
N ASN A 94 14.43 1.66 25.49
CA ASN A 94 13.94 0.48 26.22
C ASN A 94 15.06 -0.53 26.50
N ASN A 95 15.90 -0.84 25.51
CA ASN A 95 16.99 -1.79 25.70
C ASN A 95 17.95 -1.33 26.82
N LYS A 96 18.28 -0.04 26.87
CA LYS A 96 19.11 0.51 27.95
C LYS A 96 18.41 0.40 29.32
N ALA A 97 17.12 0.77 29.39
CA ALA A 97 16.36 0.68 30.63
C ALA A 97 16.24 -0.78 31.13
N GLU A 98 16.15 -1.74 30.21
CA GLU A 98 16.15 -3.18 30.53
C GLU A 98 17.51 -3.65 31.06
N GLU A 99 18.61 -3.24 30.43
CA GLU A 99 19.97 -3.51 30.93
C GLU A 99 20.19 -2.92 32.34
N ASP A 100 19.77 -1.68 32.56
CA ASP A 100 19.85 -0.99 33.85
C ASP A 100 19.01 -1.73 34.92
N LEU A 101 17.81 -2.20 34.57
CA LEU A 101 16.95 -2.98 35.45
C LEU A 101 17.59 -4.33 35.83
N ASP A 102 18.20 -5.02 34.86
CA ASP A 102 18.88 -6.29 35.11
C ASP A 102 20.11 -6.11 36.00
N SER A 103 20.88 -5.03 35.81
CA SER A 103 21.98 -4.66 36.72
C SER A 103 21.47 -4.38 38.13
N LEU A 104 20.40 -3.61 38.27
CA LEU A 104 19.82 -3.33 39.59
C LEU A 104 19.32 -4.61 40.28
N LYS A 105 18.77 -5.55 39.50
CA LYS A 105 18.30 -6.85 40.00
C LYS A 105 19.47 -7.72 40.47
N THR A 106 20.61 -7.73 39.77
CA THR A 106 21.81 -8.47 40.21
C THR A 106 22.42 -7.83 41.46
N ASP A 107 22.53 -6.50 41.51
CA ASP A 107 23.03 -5.77 42.67
C ASP A 107 22.16 -5.97 43.91
N SER A 108 20.82 -5.95 43.74
CA SER A 108 19.89 -6.25 44.83
C SER A 108 20.06 -7.67 45.39
N LYS A 109 20.23 -8.67 44.51
CA LYS A 109 20.53 -10.05 44.94
C LYS A 109 21.86 -10.13 45.69
N LYS A 110 22.89 -9.44 45.20
CA LYS A 110 24.21 -9.40 45.83
C LYS A 110 24.16 -8.74 47.20
N LEU A 111 23.46 -7.62 47.34
CA LEU A 111 23.23 -6.94 48.61
C LEU A 111 22.52 -7.86 49.62
N ARG A 112 21.47 -8.58 49.20
CA ARG A 112 20.79 -9.56 50.06
C ARG A 112 21.73 -10.64 50.56
N LEU A 113 22.58 -11.19 49.68
CA LEU A 113 23.59 -12.17 50.08
C LEU A 113 24.61 -11.57 51.06
N SER A 114 25.09 -10.35 50.81
CA SER A 114 26.00 -9.65 51.72
C SER A 114 25.38 -9.43 53.11
N ILE A 115 24.09 -9.07 53.19
CA ILE A 115 23.37 -8.92 54.48
C ILE A 115 23.26 -10.25 55.23
N ILE A 116 23.01 -11.35 54.51
CA ILE A 116 22.96 -12.70 55.08
C ILE A 116 24.34 -13.11 55.60
N THR A 117 25.39 -12.95 54.78
CA THR A 117 26.77 -13.33 55.12
C THR A 117 27.36 -12.50 56.25
N ALA A 118 27.10 -11.19 56.27
CA ALA A 118 27.52 -10.31 57.37
C ALA A 118 26.74 -10.58 58.67
N SER A 119 25.82 -11.55 58.70
CA SER A 119 24.94 -11.88 59.82
C SER A 119 24.07 -10.73 60.32
N LEU A 120 24.03 -9.61 59.58
CA LEU A 120 23.12 -8.48 59.81
C LEU A 120 21.66 -8.90 59.58
N GLY A 121 21.44 -9.98 58.81
CA GLY A 121 20.17 -10.66 58.64
C GLY A 121 19.77 -11.62 59.77
N LYS A 122 20.44 -11.60 60.94
CA LYS A 122 19.94 -12.29 62.14
C LYS A 122 18.52 -11.80 62.43
N THR A 123 17.55 -12.72 62.49
CA THR A 123 16.19 -12.38 62.91
C THR A 123 16.25 -11.78 64.30
N SER A 124 15.40 -10.79 64.60
CA SER A 124 15.33 -10.12 65.91
C SER A 124 15.28 -11.09 67.10
N LYS A 125 14.75 -12.30 66.90
CA LYS A 125 14.73 -13.39 67.88
C LYS A 125 16.14 -13.90 68.24
N TYR A 126 17.04 -13.99 67.27
CA TYR A 126 18.44 -14.38 67.45
C TYR A 126 19.21 -13.33 68.27
N TRP A 127 19.03 -12.05 67.94
CA TRP A 127 19.58 -10.93 68.73
C TRP A 127 19.10 -10.93 70.17
N ARG A 128 17.80 -11.17 70.40
CA ARG A 128 17.25 -11.27 71.76
C ARG A 128 17.81 -12.45 72.56
N GLN A 129 18.13 -13.56 71.90
CA GLN A 129 18.74 -14.72 72.54
C GLN A 129 20.20 -14.43 72.94
N GLU A 130 20.96 -13.83 72.03
CA GLU A 130 22.38 -13.48 72.22
C GLU A 130 22.55 -12.43 73.35
N ILE A 131 21.69 -11.39 73.38
CA ILE A 131 21.65 -10.41 74.48
C ILE A 131 21.29 -11.08 75.82
N LYS A 132 20.37 -12.04 75.83
CA LYS A 132 20.02 -12.78 77.05
C LYS A 132 21.20 -13.60 77.57
N GLU A 133 21.91 -14.30 76.69
CA GLU A 133 23.09 -15.10 77.02
C GLU A 133 24.23 -14.21 77.54
N GLU A 134 24.44 -13.05 76.93
CA GLU A 134 25.45 -12.07 77.35
C GLU A 134 25.11 -11.46 78.72
N ASN A 135 23.85 -11.08 78.97
CA ASN A 135 23.39 -10.61 80.28
C ASN A 135 23.56 -11.67 81.37
N THR A 136 23.23 -12.94 81.11
CA THR A 136 23.47 -14.01 82.10
C THR A 136 24.96 -14.22 82.41
N LYS A 137 25.85 -13.99 81.43
CA LYS A 137 27.30 -14.02 81.69
C LYS A 137 27.73 -12.83 82.54
N ALA A 138 27.23 -11.63 82.25
CA ALA A 138 27.50 -10.43 83.04
C ALA A 138 27.06 -10.61 84.50
N ASP A 139 25.85 -11.12 84.73
CA ASP A 139 25.32 -11.40 86.08
C ASP A 139 26.18 -12.42 86.84
N GLN A 140 26.73 -13.42 86.14
CA GLN A 140 27.67 -14.39 86.74
C GLN A 140 29.00 -13.74 87.11
N TRP A 141 29.50 -12.80 86.31
CA TRP A 141 30.71 -12.04 86.64
C TRP A 141 30.47 -11.08 87.81
N GLU A 142 29.33 -10.40 87.84
CA GLU A 142 28.90 -9.52 88.94
C GLU A 142 28.87 -10.28 90.27
N LYS A 143 28.25 -11.47 90.31
CA LYS A 143 28.24 -12.32 91.50
C LYS A 143 29.63 -12.75 91.93
N LYS A 144 30.49 -13.16 90.99
CA LYS A 144 31.88 -13.52 91.29
C LYS A 144 32.71 -12.35 91.84
N PHE A 145 32.35 -11.11 91.47
CA PHE A 145 32.99 -9.91 91.98
C PHE A 145 32.48 -9.49 93.37
N GLN A 146 31.22 -9.78 93.69
CA GLN A 146 30.61 -9.51 95.00
C GLN A 146 30.99 -10.56 96.05
N ASP A 147 31.33 -11.78 95.62
CA ASP A 147 31.76 -12.89 96.48
C ASP A 147 33.29 -12.90 96.76
N ALA A 148 34.03 -11.86 96.34
CA ALA A 148 35.48 -11.68 96.52
C ALA A 148 35.83 -10.56 97.51
#